data_AF-A0A528FHE9-F1
#
_entry.id   AF-A0A528FHE9-F1
#
_cell.length_a   1.000
_cell.length_b   1.000
_cell.length_c   1.000
_cell.angle_alpha   90.00
_cell.angle_beta   90.00
_cell.angle_gamma   90.00
#
_symmetry.space_group_name_H-M   'P 1'
#
loop_
_entity.id
_entity.type
_entity.pdbx_description
1 polymer ?
#
loop_
_entity_poly.entity_id
_entity_poly.type
_entity_poly.pdbx_seq_one_letter_code
_entity_poly.pdbx_strand_id
1 'polypeptide(L)'
;MRKLVSAGEILVEIMAERIGQSFLEPGPLLGPYPSGAPAIFIGQAAALGQPAGLIGAVGDDDFGRLNIERLRALGADVSAIAVHKGHATGTAFVTYRADASRHFVFNIRNSASGLIETDGAATNLLASADHVHVMG
;
A
#
# COMPACT_ATOMS: atom_id res chain seq x y z
N MET A 1 16.55 15.73 11.83
CA MET A 1 16.71 14.96 10.58
C MET A 1 15.63 15.39 9.62
N ARG A 2 15.90 15.44 8.30
CA ARG A 2 14.91 15.84 7.30
C ARG A 2 13.81 14.77 7.17
N LYS A 3 12.55 15.14 6.98
CA LYS A 3 11.42 14.21 6.82
C LYS A 3 11.10 13.97 5.34
N LEU A 4 10.96 12.70 4.98
CA LEU A 4 10.51 12.24 3.66
C LEU A 4 9.02 11.93 3.69
N VAL A 5 8.25 12.46 2.75
CA VAL A 5 6.82 12.14 2.62
C VAL A 5 6.54 11.61 1.22
N SER A 6 5.63 10.64 1.13
CA SER A 6 5.06 10.20 -0.14
C SER A 6 3.54 10.13 -0.01
N ALA A 7 2.87 10.13 -1.15
CA ALA A 7 1.43 9.97 -1.24
C ALA A 7 1.11 8.95 -2.31
N GLY A 8 0.15 8.06 -2.04
CA GLY A 8 -0.38 7.15 -3.05
C GLY A 8 -0.96 5.87 -2.44
N GLU A 9 -1.07 4.84 -3.27
CA GLU A 9 -1.86 3.66 -2.98
C GLU A 9 -1.25 2.78 -1.87
N ILE A 10 -2.13 2.22 -1.06
CA ILE A 10 -1.84 1.17 -0.10
C ILE A 10 -2.75 0.00 -0.43
N LEU A 11 -2.19 -1.20 -0.57
CA LEU A 11 -2.96 -2.39 -0.94
C LEU A 11 -2.36 -3.64 -0.31
N VAL A 12 -3.06 -4.77 -0.42
CA VAL A 12 -2.45 -6.08 -0.19
C VAL A 12 -2.25 -6.83 -1.50
N GLU A 13 -1.16 -7.59 -1.57
CA GLU A 13 -0.91 -8.51 -2.66
C GLU A 13 -1.31 -9.93 -2.25
N ILE A 14 -1.99 -10.62 -3.17
CA ILE A 14 -2.37 -12.03 -3.06
C ILE A 14 -1.74 -12.76 -4.25
N MET A 15 -0.87 -13.72 -3.96
CA MET A 15 -0.03 -14.36 -4.97
C MET A 15 -0.56 -15.76 -5.30
N ALA A 16 -0.57 -16.12 -6.57
CA ALA A 16 -0.73 -17.51 -6.96
C ALA A 16 0.43 -18.36 -6.44
N GLU A 17 0.15 -19.53 -5.88
CA GLU A 17 1.17 -20.39 -5.27
C GLU A 17 2.15 -20.97 -6.31
N ARG A 18 1.66 -21.28 -7.52
CA ARG A 18 2.43 -21.97 -8.55
C ARG A 18 2.63 -21.13 -9.81
N ILE A 19 3.79 -21.29 -10.43
CA ILE A 19 4.06 -20.78 -11.78
C ILE A 19 3.10 -21.45 -12.76
N GLY A 20 2.49 -20.66 -13.64
CA GLY A 20 1.51 -21.09 -14.64
C GLY A 20 0.08 -21.17 -14.11
N GLN A 21 -0.18 -20.90 -12.83
CA GLN A 21 -1.54 -20.94 -12.28
C GLN A 21 -2.42 -19.83 -12.88
N SER A 22 -3.57 -20.20 -13.42
CA SER A 22 -4.55 -19.28 -14.00
C SER A 22 -5.56 -18.80 -12.94
N PHE A 23 -6.04 -17.56 -13.06
CA PHE A 23 -7.18 -17.07 -12.27
C PHE A 23 -8.55 -17.46 -12.88
N LEU A 24 -8.56 -18.18 -14.00
CA LEU A 24 -9.78 -18.75 -14.59
C LEU A 24 -10.18 -20.10 -13.97
N GLU A 25 -9.32 -20.66 -13.11
CA GLU A 25 -9.50 -21.96 -12.48
C GLU A 25 -9.21 -21.85 -10.98
N PRO A 26 -9.83 -22.69 -10.14
CA PRO A 26 -9.55 -22.70 -8.71
C PRO A 26 -8.11 -23.11 -8.42
N GLY A 27 -7.49 -22.47 -7.44
CA GLY A 27 -6.14 -22.79 -7.00
C GLY A 27 -5.78 -22.11 -5.68
N PRO A 28 -4.74 -22.59 -4.99
CA PRO A 28 -4.26 -21.99 -3.75
C PRO A 28 -3.64 -20.61 -3.99
N LEU A 29 -3.80 -19.74 -3.01
CA LEU A 29 -3.28 -18.38 -3.00
C LEU A 29 -2.51 -18.13 -1.70
N LEU A 30 -1.47 -17.30 -1.78
CA LEU A 30 -0.61 -16.92 -0.66
C LEU A 30 -0.81 -15.43 -0.35
N GLY A 31 -0.86 -15.08 0.94
CA GLY A 31 -1.07 -13.71 1.41
C GLY A 31 -2.12 -13.62 2.52
N PRO A 32 -2.63 -12.42 2.83
CA PRO A 32 -2.28 -11.12 2.22
C PRO A 32 -0.86 -10.64 2.58
N TYR A 33 -0.20 -9.93 1.67
CA TYR A 33 1.08 -9.24 1.93
C TYR A 33 0.93 -7.72 1.80
N PRO A 34 1.45 -6.91 2.75
CA PRO A 34 1.51 -5.44 2.60
C PRO A 34 2.21 -5.02 1.30
N SER A 35 1.60 -4.11 0.54
CA SER A 35 2.10 -3.71 -0.78
C SER A 35 1.59 -2.31 -1.17
N GLY A 36 1.88 -1.89 -2.40
CA GLY A 36 1.70 -0.52 -2.92
C GLY A 36 3.05 0.18 -3.04
N ALA A 37 3.35 0.78 -4.19
CA ALA A 37 4.67 1.34 -4.46
C ALA A 37 5.06 2.46 -3.45
N PRO A 38 4.18 3.42 -3.12
CA PRO A 38 4.45 4.43 -2.09
C PRO A 38 4.63 3.82 -0.69
N ALA A 39 3.83 2.81 -0.35
CA ALA A 39 3.91 2.12 0.94
C ALA A 39 5.23 1.35 1.10
N ILE A 40 5.67 0.65 0.05
CA ILE A 40 6.96 -0.05 0.02
C ILE A 40 8.11 0.95 0.18
N PHE A 41 8.07 2.07 -0.53
CA PHE A 41 9.08 3.12 -0.43
C PHE A 41 9.18 3.73 0.97
N ILE A 42 8.05 4.15 1.56
CA ILE A 42 8.03 4.73 2.90
C ILE A 42 8.42 3.70 3.96
N GLY A 43 7.95 2.45 3.81
CA GLY A 43 8.34 1.35 4.69
C GLY A 43 9.86 1.15 4.71
N GLN A 44 10.51 1.14 3.53
CA GLN A 44 11.96 1.01 3.44
C GLN A 44 12.71 2.21 4.02
N ALA A 45 12.26 3.44 3.74
CA ALA A 45 12.86 4.64 4.31
C ALA A 45 12.81 4.61 5.84
N ALA A 46 11.63 4.31 6.41
CA ALA A 46 11.44 4.22 7.85
C ALA A 46 12.32 3.12 8.48
N ALA A 47 12.41 1.94 7.83
CA ALA A 47 13.25 0.83 8.29
C ALA A 47 14.75 1.19 8.38
N LEU A 48 15.21 2.15 7.56
CA LEU A 48 16.58 2.67 7.58
C LEU A 48 16.79 3.78 8.63
N GLY A 49 15.79 4.09 9.46
CA GLY A 49 15.84 5.13 10.48
C GLY A 49 15.59 6.55 9.97
N GLN A 50 15.22 6.70 8.69
CA GLN A 50 14.86 8.00 8.12
C GLN A 50 13.44 8.38 8.58
N PRO A 51 13.22 9.61 9.11
CA PRO A 51 11.86 10.07 9.38
C PRO A 51 11.07 10.09 8.07
N ALA A 52 10.05 9.23 7.99
CA ALA A 52 9.26 9.02 6.78
C ALA A 52 7.77 8.94 7.11
N GLY A 53 6.92 9.47 6.23
CA GLY A 53 5.47 9.43 6.40
C GLY A 53 4.72 9.18 5.09
N LEU A 54 3.54 8.59 5.20
CA LEU A 54 2.71 8.23 4.05
C LEU A 54 1.33 8.89 4.17
N ILE A 55 0.92 9.52 3.07
CA ILE A 55 -0.46 9.94 2.84
C ILE A 55 -1.11 8.87 1.97
N GLY A 56 -2.21 8.31 2.43
CA GLY A 56 -2.88 7.23 1.71
C GLY A 56 -4.24 6.93 2.31
N ALA A 57 -4.91 5.91 1.77
CA ALA A 57 -6.23 5.50 2.23
C ALA A 57 -6.36 3.97 2.17
N VAL A 58 -7.01 3.40 3.20
CA VAL A 58 -7.34 1.98 3.31
C VAL A 58 -8.80 1.80 3.74
N GLY A 59 -9.33 0.58 3.60
CA GLY A 59 -10.63 0.22 4.14
C GLY A 59 -10.60 -0.02 5.65
N ASP A 60 -11.76 0.06 6.30
CA ASP A 60 -11.95 -0.41 7.69
C ASP A 60 -12.05 -1.94 7.72
N ASP A 61 -10.96 -2.60 7.34
CA ASP A 61 -10.84 -4.04 7.21
C ASP A 61 -9.46 -4.56 7.64
N ASP A 62 -9.32 -5.88 7.72
CA ASP A 62 -8.09 -6.52 8.19
C ASP A 62 -6.89 -6.23 7.28
N PHE A 63 -7.10 -6.02 5.98
CA PHE A 63 -6.04 -5.71 5.01
C PHE A 63 -5.51 -4.28 5.19
N GLY A 64 -6.40 -3.34 5.51
CA GLY A 64 -6.05 -1.97 5.86
C GLY A 64 -5.26 -1.92 7.16
N ARG A 65 -5.77 -2.59 8.20
CA ARG A 65 -5.09 -2.71 9.49
C ARG A 65 -3.71 -3.35 9.35
N LEU A 66 -3.59 -4.43 8.58
CA LEU A 66 -2.32 -5.11 8.32
C LEU A 66 -1.25 -4.14 7.76
N ASN A 67 -1.60 -3.32 6.77
CA ASN A 67 -0.68 -2.35 6.18
C ASN A 67 -0.27 -1.25 7.16
N ILE A 68 -1.24 -0.67 7.88
CA ILE A 68 -0.98 0.39 8.87
C ILE A 68 -0.06 -0.12 9.98
N GLU A 69 -0.35 -1.29 10.55
CA GLU A 69 0.48 -1.86 11.62
C GLU A 69 1.89 -2.20 11.12
N ARG A 70 2.02 -2.70 9.88
CA ARG A 70 3.34 -2.97 9.29
C ARG A 70 4.16 -1.69 9.14
N LEU A 71 3.59 -0.63 8.58
CA LEU A 71 4.26 0.66 8.40
C LEU A 71 4.63 1.29 9.74
N ARG A 72 3.72 1.26 10.71
CA ARG A 72 3.98 1.77 12.07
C ARG A 72 5.10 1.00 12.76
N ALA A 73 5.13 -0.32 12.63
CA ALA A 73 6.19 -1.15 13.20
C ALA A 73 7.56 -0.88 12.56
N LEU A 74 7.60 -0.40 11.32
CA LEU A 74 8.83 0.06 10.65
C LEU A 74 9.24 1.49 11.05
N GLY A 75 8.42 2.19 11.84
CA GLY A 75 8.68 3.56 12.29
C GLY A 75 8.13 4.67 11.39
N ALA A 76 7.27 4.34 10.42
CA ALA A 76 6.66 5.33 9.54
C ALA A 76 5.56 6.13 10.27
N ASP A 77 5.46 7.42 9.93
CA ASP A 77 4.36 8.30 10.31
C ASP A 77 3.11 7.95 9.48
N VAL A 78 2.17 7.26 10.13
CA VAL A 78 0.91 6.77 9.55
C VAL A 78 -0.27 7.69 9.86
N SER A 79 -0.02 8.89 10.40
CA SER A 79 -1.09 9.80 10.86
C SER A 79 -1.99 10.33 9.74
N ALA A 80 -1.52 10.29 8.50
CA ALA A 80 -2.25 10.72 7.30
C ALA A 80 -2.73 9.53 6.43
N ILE A 81 -2.86 8.33 7.02
CA ILE A 81 -3.53 7.21 6.36
C ILE A 81 -5.01 7.21 6.77
N ALA A 82 -5.90 7.58 5.84
CA ALA A 82 -7.34 7.58 6.06
C ALA A 82 -7.90 6.16 6.08
N VAL A 83 -8.95 5.94 6.90
CA VAL A 83 -9.65 4.66 7.00
C VAL A 83 -11.11 4.85 6.58
N HIS A 84 -11.52 4.19 5.49
CA HIS A 84 -12.85 4.31 4.90
C HIS A 84 -13.73 3.09 5.22
N LYS A 85 -14.82 3.30 5.96
CA LYS A 85 -15.76 2.21 6.33
C LYS A 85 -16.57 1.63 5.18
N GLY A 86 -16.75 2.40 4.11
CA GLY A 86 -17.60 2.03 2.97
C GLY A 86 -16.87 1.41 1.78
N HIS A 87 -15.54 1.25 1.85
CA HIS A 87 -14.72 0.78 0.74
C HIS A 87 -13.72 -0.25 1.24
N ALA A 88 -13.50 -1.30 0.45
CA ALA A 88 -12.47 -2.29 0.74
C ALA A 88 -11.07 -1.70 0.50
N THR A 89 -10.08 -2.12 1.29
CA THR A 89 -8.67 -1.88 1.01
C THR A 89 -8.30 -2.40 -0.38
N GLY A 90 -7.40 -1.71 -1.07
CA GLY A 90 -6.95 -2.13 -2.39
C GLY A 90 -6.32 -3.52 -2.37
N THR A 91 -6.45 -4.23 -3.48
CA THR A 91 -5.85 -5.57 -3.65
C THR A 91 -5.22 -5.72 -5.03
N ALA A 92 -4.14 -6.49 -5.10
CA ALA A 92 -3.58 -7.00 -6.34
C ALA A 92 -3.47 -8.52 -6.26
N PHE A 93 -4.15 -9.24 -7.15
CA PHE A 93 -3.90 -10.66 -7.35
C PHE A 93 -2.82 -10.81 -8.42
N VAL A 94 -1.76 -11.57 -8.16
CA VAL A 94 -0.64 -11.75 -9.09
C VAL A 94 -0.39 -13.22 -9.38
N THR A 95 -0.16 -13.56 -10.65
CA THR A 95 0.34 -14.87 -11.07
C THR A 95 1.55 -14.72 -11.98
N TYR A 96 2.41 -15.74 -11.98
CA TYR A 96 3.62 -15.82 -12.78
C TYR A 96 3.40 -16.80 -13.92
N ARG A 97 3.67 -16.39 -15.16
CA ARG A 97 3.70 -17.28 -16.32
C ARG A 97 5.05 -18.00 -16.44
N ALA A 98 5.11 -19.01 -17.30
CA ALA A 98 6.34 -19.78 -17.53
C ALA A 98 7.50 -18.94 -18.08
N ASP A 99 7.20 -17.80 -18.74
CA ASP A 99 8.18 -16.83 -19.23
C ASP A 99 8.58 -15.77 -18.19
N ALA A 100 8.25 -16.01 -16.91
CA ALA A 100 8.41 -15.08 -15.78
C ALA A 100 7.61 -13.77 -15.87
N SER A 101 6.80 -13.57 -16.91
CA SER A 101 5.89 -12.43 -16.95
C SER A 101 4.83 -12.55 -15.85
N ARG A 102 4.42 -11.40 -15.33
CA ARG A 102 3.39 -11.31 -14.31
C ARG A 102 2.07 -10.90 -14.94
N HIS A 103 0.99 -11.49 -14.45
CA HIS A 103 -0.37 -11.07 -14.77
C HIS A 103 -1.10 -10.69 -13.49
N PHE A 104 -1.81 -9.57 -13.54
CA PHE A 104 -2.44 -8.97 -12.37
C PHE A 104 -3.94 -8.82 -12.56
N VAL A 105 -4.69 -8.97 -11.47
CA VAL A 105 -6.05 -8.47 -11.33
C VAL A 105 -6.03 -7.43 -10.22
N PHE A 106 -6.27 -6.18 -10.60
CA PHE A 106 -6.20 -5.04 -9.68
C PHE A 106 -7.59 -4.61 -9.20
N ASN A 107 -7.69 -4.33 -7.91
CA ASN A 107 -8.72 -3.50 -7.31
C ASN A 107 -8.03 -2.35 -6.58
N ILE A 108 -7.68 -1.28 -7.31
CA ILE A 108 -6.99 -0.11 -6.74
C ILE A 108 -7.87 1.14 -6.90
N ARG A 109 -8.15 1.53 -8.16
CA ARG A 109 -8.87 2.77 -8.50
C ARG A 109 -10.23 2.92 -7.81
N ASN A 110 -10.98 1.82 -7.67
CA ASN A 110 -12.33 1.82 -7.08
C ASN A 110 -12.35 1.28 -5.64
N SER A 111 -11.17 1.05 -5.06
CA SER A 111 -11.00 0.65 -3.65
C SER A 111 -10.77 1.90 -2.79
N ALA A 112 -10.59 1.72 -1.48
CA ALA A 112 -10.18 2.80 -0.59
C ALA A 112 -8.87 3.48 -1.04
N SER A 113 -7.97 2.75 -1.69
CA SER A 113 -6.71 3.32 -2.21
C SER A 113 -6.92 4.40 -3.29
N GLY A 114 -8.10 4.44 -3.92
CA GLY A 114 -8.48 5.50 -4.87
C GLY A 114 -9.09 6.74 -4.21
N LEU A 115 -9.29 6.72 -2.88
CA LEU A 115 -9.94 7.78 -2.10
C LEU A 115 -8.92 8.58 -1.27
N ILE A 116 -7.72 8.76 -1.79
CA ILE A 116 -6.69 9.55 -1.12
C ILE A 116 -7.11 11.02 -1.18
N GLU A 117 -7.17 11.66 -0.02
CA GLU A 117 -7.61 13.05 0.13
C GLU A 117 -6.52 13.93 0.75
N THR A 118 -6.50 15.21 0.35
CA THR A 118 -5.65 16.22 0.97
C THR A 118 -6.40 16.88 2.12
N ASP A 119 -6.69 16.10 3.16
CA ASP A 119 -7.39 16.58 4.36
C ASP A 119 -6.44 17.31 5.34
N GLY A 120 -6.92 17.61 6.54
CA GLY A 120 -6.11 18.27 7.57
C GLY A 120 -4.88 17.45 8.00
N ALA A 121 -5.00 16.12 8.07
CA ALA A 121 -3.90 15.24 8.43
C ALA A 121 -2.84 15.19 7.32
N ALA A 122 -3.27 15.06 6.06
CA ALA A 122 -2.41 15.13 4.89
C ALA A 122 -1.68 16.48 4.81
N THR A 123 -2.40 17.59 5.01
CA THR A 123 -1.83 18.95 5.02
C THR A 123 -0.78 19.11 6.11
N ASN A 124 -1.05 18.62 7.32
CA ASN A 124 -0.10 18.68 8.44
C ASN A 124 1.16 17.84 8.16
N LEU A 125 1.00 16.64 7.58
CA LEU A 125 2.13 15.79 7.24
C LEU A 125 3.00 16.44 6.15
N LEU A 126 2.37 16.96 5.08
CA LEU A 126 3.07 17.69 4.01
C LEU A 126 3.79 18.94 4.52
N ALA A 127 3.18 19.70 5.43
CA ALA A 127 3.82 20.87 6.04
C ALA A 127 5.08 20.52 6.84
N SER A 128 5.19 19.27 7.31
CA SER A 128 6.37 18.77 8.01
C SER A 128 7.43 18.14 7.10
N ALA A 129 7.18 18.07 5.79
CA ALA A 129 8.06 17.41 4.82
C ALA A 129 9.21 18.32 4.37
N ASP A 130 10.42 17.75 4.30
CA ASP A 130 11.58 18.38 3.64
C ASP A 130 11.76 17.86 2.21
N HIS A 131 11.20 16.68 1.90
CA HIS A 131 11.24 16.05 0.59
C HIS A 131 9.94 15.31 0.33
N VAL A 132 9.35 15.50 -0.86
CA VAL A 132 8.17 14.76 -1.31
C VAL A 132 8.56 13.85 -2.47
N HIS A 133 8.30 12.55 -2.32
CA HIS A 133 8.50 11.56 -3.36
C HIS A 133 7.17 11.15 -3.99
N VAL A 134 7.10 11.15 -5.32
CA VAL A 134 5.89 10.82 -6.09
C VAL A 134 6.16 9.56 -6.91
N MET A 135 5.30 8.54 -6.75
CA MET A 135 5.24 7.38 -7.63
C MET A 135 4.33 7.70 -8.83
N GLY A 136 4.80 7.36 -10.04
CA GLY A 136 4.10 7.63 -11.31
C GLY A 136 3.17 6.52 -11.76
#